data_AF-A0A6A4LWS0-F1
#
_entry.id   AF-A0A6A4LWS0-F1
#
_cell.length_a   1.000
_cell.length_b   1.000
_cell.length_c   1.000
_cell.angle_alpha   90.00
_cell.angle_beta   90.00
_cell.angle_gamma   90.00
#
_symmetry.space_group_name_H-M   'P 1'
#
loop_
_entity.id
_entity.type
_entity.pdbx_description
1 polymer ?
#
loop_
_entity_poly.entity_id
_entity_poly.type
_entity_poly.pdbx_seq_one_letter_code
_entity_poly.pdbx_strand_id
1 'polypeptide(L)'
;SVKPIWERTKDTDEHMGWVFAASETEEPGAEPDPLNGAKSIRELYEIASTNYSGKYTVPVLWDKKLKTIVSNESGEIIRMFNTEFNEIAENAALDLYPPHLQAQINEVNEWIYDGINNGVYKCGFAKKQGPYEEAAKNLYEALEKCEEILGKQRYLCGNTVSEADIRLFVTLIRFDEV
;
A
#
# COMPACT_ATOMS: atom_id res chain seq x y z
N SER A 1 -14.77 -1.67 3.01
CA SER A 1 -13.53 -1.03 3.55
C SER A 1 -13.45 -1.27 5.07
N VAL A 2 -12.28 -1.22 5.71
CA VAL A 2 -12.15 -1.37 7.18
C VAL A 2 -12.26 -0.01 7.87
N LYS A 3 -12.50 -0.02 9.19
CA LYS A 3 -12.47 1.19 10.01
C LYS A 3 -11.07 1.83 10.02
N PRO A 4 -10.94 3.17 10.13
CA PRO A 4 -9.64 3.85 10.11
C PRO A 4 -8.88 3.72 11.45
N ILE A 5 -9.49 3.11 12.46
CA ILE A 5 -8.96 2.97 13.81
C ILE A 5 -8.57 1.51 14.07
N TRP A 6 -7.43 1.32 14.74
CA TRP A 6 -6.98 -0.01 15.17
C TRP A 6 -7.75 -0.46 16.41
N GLU A 7 -8.29 -1.68 16.35
CA GLU A 7 -9.11 -2.25 17.40
C GLU A 7 -8.69 -3.69 17.71
N ARG A 8 -9.14 -4.19 18.87
CA ARG A 8 -8.87 -5.57 19.27
C ARG A 8 -9.55 -6.51 18.27
N THR A 9 -8.75 -7.42 17.72
CA THR A 9 -9.22 -8.33 16.66
C THR A 9 -9.91 -9.59 17.19
N LYS A 10 -9.62 -10.00 18.43
CA LYS A 10 -10.26 -11.11 19.14
C LYS A 10 -10.33 -10.86 20.63
N ASP A 11 -11.38 -11.34 21.29
CA ASP A 11 -11.51 -11.23 22.74
C ASP A 11 -10.49 -12.11 23.50
N THR A 12 -9.98 -13.15 22.86
CA THR A 12 -9.09 -14.16 23.46
C THR A 12 -7.64 -13.73 23.59
N ASP A 13 -7.24 -12.63 22.95
CA ASP A 13 -5.88 -12.10 23.03
C ASP A 13 -5.86 -10.57 22.95
N GLU A 14 -4.65 -10.00 22.94
CA GLU A 14 -4.42 -8.55 22.94
C GLU A 14 -4.05 -8.01 21.55
N HIS A 15 -4.20 -8.81 20.49
CA HIS A 15 -3.81 -8.37 19.16
C HIS A 15 -4.74 -7.27 18.63
N MET A 16 -4.15 -6.11 18.34
CA MET A 16 -4.80 -4.95 17.72
C MET A 16 -4.56 -4.92 16.21
N GLY A 17 -5.57 -4.56 15.43
CA GLY A 17 -5.46 -4.47 13.98
C GLY A 17 -6.71 -3.90 13.31
N TRP A 18 -6.81 -4.11 12.00
CA TRP A 18 -7.91 -3.60 11.18
C TRP A 18 -9.19 -4.40 11.37
N VAL A 19 -10.28 -3.70 11.69
CA VAL A 19 -11.62 -4.25 11.99
C VAL A 19 -12.64 -3.71 10.98
N PHE A 20 -13.56 -4.57 10.54
CA PHE A 20 -14.68 -4.17 9.67
C PHE A 20 -15.74 -3.42 10.48
N ALA A 21 -16.52 -2.56 9.83
CA ALA A 21 -17.68 -1.97 10.49
C ALA A 21 -18.74 -3.06 10.74
N ALA A 22 -19.43 -3.02 11.88
CA ALA A 22 -20.57 -3.84 12.21
C ALA A 22 -21.81 -3.49 11.36
N SER A 23 -21.89 -2.26 10.83
CA SER A 23 -22.94 -1.82 9.91
C SER A 23 -22.44 -0.71 8.99
N GLU A 24 -23.12 -0.47 7.86
CA GLU A 24 -22.79 0.60 6.91
C GLU A 24 -22.88 2.02 7.52
N THR A 25 -23.54 2.16 8.68
CA THR A 25 -23.74 3.45 9.36
C THR A 25 -22.84 3.66 10.56
N GLU A 26 -22.06 2.66 10.98
CA GLU A 26 -21.20 2.78 12.18
C GLU A 26 -20.07 3.80 11.96
N GLU A 27 -19.38 3.69 10.83
CA GLU A 27 -18.19 4.48 10.53
C GLU A 27 -18.21 4.88 9.05
N PRO A 28 -18.37 6.18 8.74
CA PRO A 28 -18.42 6.67 7.35
C PRO A 28 -17.23 6.20 6.52
N GLY A 29 -17.50 5.54 5.39
CA GLY A 29 -16.46 5.02 4.48
C GLY A 29 -15.87 3.66 4.90
N ALA A 30 -16.32 3.08 6.00
CA ALA A 30 -16.08 1.68 6.35
C ALA A 30 -17.36 0.87 6.18
N GLU A 31 -17.21 -0.43 5.91
CA GLU A 31 -18.32 -1.33 5.60
C GLU A 31 -18.11 -2.67 6.32
N PRO A 32 -19.19 -3.43 6.58
CA PRO A 32 -19.07 -4.85 6.93
C PRO A 32 -18.37 -5.64 5.83
N ASP A 33 -17.72 -6.76 6.17
CA ASP A 33 -17.22 -7.69 5.15
C ASP A 33 -18.41 -8.32 4.39
N PRO A 34 -18.59 -8.03 3.10
CA PRO A 34 -19.75 -8.50 2.35
C PRO A 34 -19.61 -9.95 1.88
N LEU A 35 -18.45 -10.59 2.08
CA LEU A 35 -18.14 -11.90 1.49
C LEU A 35 -18.06 -13.02 2.52
N ASN A 36 -17.29 -12.83 3.58
CA ASN A 36 -17.05 -13.88 4.57
C ASN A 36 -17.73 -13.58 5.91
N GLY A 37 -18.25 -12.37 6.10
CA GLY A 37 -18.76 -11.90 7.39
C GLY A 37 -17.65 -11.79 8.45
N ALA A 38 -16.40 -11.65 8.02
CA ALA A 38 -15.26 -11.46 8.91
C ALA A 38 -15.41 -10.15 9.69
N LYS A 39 -15.04 -10.17 10.96
CA LYS A 39 -15.02 -8.97 11.82
C LYS A 39 -13.70 -8.22 11.74
N SER A 40 -12.62 -8.88 11.32
CA SER A 40 -11.31 -8.25 11.19
C SER A 40 -10.52 -8.78 10.00
N ILE A 41 -9.50 -8.05 9.57
CA ILE A 41 -8.56 -8.52 8.54
C ILE A 41 -7.84 -9.79 9.00
N ARG A 42 -7.53 -9.89 10.29
CA ARG A 42 -6.95 -11.11 10.88
C ARG A 42 -7.78 -12.34 10.56
N GLU A 43 -9.11 -12.26 10.69
CA GLU A 43 -9.99 -13.40 10.39
C GLU A 43 -9.89 -13.84 8.92
N LEU A 44 -9.67 -12.94 7.97
CA LEU A 44 -9.44 -13.32 6.57
C LEU A 44 -8.16 -14.17 6.39
N TYR A 45 -7.08 -13.81 7.07
CA TYR A 45 -5.84 -14.61 7.04
C TYR A 45 -6.04 -15.98 7.70
N GLU A 46 -6.80 -16.04 8.79
CA GLU A 46 -7.11 -17.30 9.48
C GLU A 46 -8.04 -18.20 8.68
N ILE A 47 -8.98 -17.62 7.90
CA ILE A 47 -9.79 -18.37 6.92
C ILE A 47 -8.88 -18.94 5.83
N ALA A 48 -7.95 -18.14 5.29
CA ALA A 48 -7.05 -18.57 4.24
C ALA A 48 -6.01 -19.60 4.69
N SER A 49 -5.57 -19.54 5.95
CA SER A 49 -4.59 -20.46 6.52
C SER A 49 -4.70 -20.54 8.05
N THR A 50 -4.95 -21.74 8.57
CA THR A 50 -5.02 -21.99 10.02
C THR A 50 -3.66 -21.87 10.72
N ASN A 51 -2.56 -21.82 9.96
CA ASN A 51 -1.19 -21.82 10.48
C ASN A 51 -0.43 -20.52 10.13
N TYR A 52 -1.13 -19.45 9.78
CA TYR A 52 -0.51 -18.17 9.47
C TYR A 52 0.18 -17.57 10.71
N SER A 53 1.43 -17.12 10.56
CA SER A 53 2.27 -16.60 11.65
C SER A 53 2.87 -15.21 11.36
N GLY A 54 2.31 -14.47 10.40
CA GLY A 54 2.79 -13.15 9.99
C GLY A 54 1.95 -11.98 10.51
N LYS A 55 2.16 -10.80 9.91
CA LYS A 55 1.37 -9.59 10.18
C LYS A 55 0.09 -9.59 9.36
N TYR A 56 -1.04 -9.22 9.98
CA TYR A 56 -2.33 -9.09 9.30
C TYR A 56 -2.44 -7.71 8.62
N THR A 57 -1.92 -7.60 7.40
CA THR A 57 -1.83 -6.33 6.66
C THR A 57 -2.96 -6.16 5.65
N VAL A 58 -3.23 -4.90 5.31
CA VAL A 58 -3.95 -4.48 4.10
C VAL A 58 -2.92 -3.93 3.09
N PRO A 59 -3.19 -3.98 1.77
CA PRO A 59 -4.37 -4.56 1.12
C PRO A 59 -4.40 -6.10 1.13
N VAL A 60 -5.57 -6.68 0.86
CA VAL A 60 -5.76 -8.12 0.65
C VAL A 60 -6.50 -8.33 -0.67
N LEU A 61 -5.85 -9.01 -1.63
CA LEU A 61 -6.50 -9.50 -2.84
C LEU A 61 -7.05 -10.91 -2.55
N TRP A 62 -8.39 -11.04 -2.57
CA TRP A 62 -9.09 -12.25 -2.13
C TRP A 62 -9.68 -13.05 -3.30
N ASP A 63 -9.44 -14.36 -3.33
CA ASP A 63 -10.11 -15.27 -4.24
C ASP A 63 -11.43 -15.78 -3.64
N LYS A 64 -12.55 -15.34 -4.23
CA LYS A 64 -13.90 -15.76 -3.81
C LYS A 64 -14.20 -17.24 -4.08
N LYS A 65 -13.56 -17.86 -5.08
CA LYS A 65 -13.79 -19.26 -5.46
C LYS A 65 -13.07 -20.21 -4.51
N LEU A 66 -11.78 -19.97 -4.29
CA LEU A 66 -10.94 -20.80 -3.42
C LEU A 66 -10.99 -20.38 -1.95
N LYS A 67 -11.60 -19.22 -1.65
CA LYS A 67 -11.69 -18.62 -0.31
C LYS A 67 -10.32 -18.49 0.36
N THR A 68 -9.38 -17.88 -0.37
CA THR A 68 -8.02 -17.67 0.10
C THR A 68 -7.47 -16.33 -0.37
N ILE A 69 -6.33 -15.93 0.22
CA ILE A 69 -5.60 -14.73 -0.17
C ILE A 69 -4.76 -15.05 -1.40
N VAL A 70 -4.95 -14.30 -2.49
CA VAL A 70 -4.11 -14.35 -3.69
C VAL A 70 -2.79 -13.64 -3.43
N SER A 71 -2.85 -12.40 -2.92
CA SER A 71 -1.68 -11.61 -2.54
C SER A 71 -2.07 -10.57 -1.49
N ASN A 72 -1.11 -10.22 -0.64
CA ASN A 72 -1.16 -9.08 0.28
C ASN A 72 0.00 -8.10 0.06
N GLU A 73 0.73 -8.23 -1.05
CA GLU A 73 1.85 -7.37 -1.43
C GLU A 73 1.36 -6.34 -2.46
N SER A 74 1.26 -5.08 -2.06
CA SER A 74 0.65 -4.04 -2.88
C SER A 74 1.43 -3.80 -4.18
N GLY A 75 2.75 -3.93 -4.17
CA GLY A 75 3.59 -3.78 -5.37
C GLY A 75 3.32 -4.86 -6.42
N GLU A 76 3.01 -6.08 -6.01
CA GLU A 76 2.63 -7.17 -6.91
C GLU A 76 1.17 -7.03 -7.37
N ILE A 77 0.26 -6.65 -6.47
CA ILE A 77 -1.16 -6.48 -6.79
C ILE A 77 -1.36 -5.45 -7.90
N ILE A 78 -0.69 -4.29 -7.83
CA ILE A 78 -0.82 -3.26 -8.89
C ILE A 78 -0.28 -3.76 -10.24
N ARG A 79 0.73 -4.64 -10.24
CA ARG A 79 1.26 -5.24 -11.47
C ARG A 79 0.32 -6.29 -12.05
N MET A 80 -0.32 -7.09 -11.19
CA MET A 80 -1.41 -7.99 -11.64
C MET A 80 -2.55 -7.19 -12.28
N PHE A 81 -2.98 -6.09 -11.65
CA PHE A 81 -4.03 -5.23 -12.20
C PHE A 81 -3.64 -4.51 -13.48
N ASN A 82 -2.35 -4.23 -13.69
CA ASN A 82 -1.83 -3.60 -14.89
C ASN A 82 -1.95 -4.47 -16.14
N THR A 83 -1.95 -5.81 -16.02
CA THR A 83 -1.86 -6.70 -17.19
C THR A 83 -2.88 -7.84 -17.23
N GLU A 84 -3.21 -8.46 -16.09
CA GLU A 84 -3.95 -9.74 -16.06
C GLU A 84 -5.41 -9.64 -16.53
N PHE A 85 -5.94 -8.42 -16.65
CA PHE A 85 -7.33 -8.16 -17.06
C PHE A 85 -7.44 -7.42 -18.40
N ASN A 86 -6.35 -7.28 -19.17
CA ASN A 86 -6.35 -6.50 -20.40
C ASN A 86 -7.34 -7.00 -21.47
N GLU A 87 -7.68 -8.30 -21.49
CA GLU A 87 -8.66 -8.83 -22.45
C GLU A 87 -10.09 -8.31 -22.22
N ILE A 88 -10.39 -7.78 -21.03
CA ILE A 88 -11.73 -7.28 -20.65
C ILE A 88 -11.72 -5.82 -20.21
N ALA A 89 -10.55 -5.16 -20.20
CA ALA A 89 -10.40 -3.79 -19.73
C ALA A 89 -10.83 -2.78 -20.80
N GLU A 90 -11.50 -1.69 -20.38
CA GLU A 90 -11.84 -0.57 -21.27
C GLU A 90 -10.60 0.14 -21.81
N ASN A 91 -9.51 0.18 -21.02
CA ASN A 91 -8.24 0.82 -21.35
C ASN A 91 -7.09 -0.20 -21.43
N ALA A 92 -7.27 -1.29 -22.16
CA ALA A 92 -6.29 -2.39 -22.28
C ALA A 92 -4.90 -1.98 -22.81
N ALA A 93 -4.78 -0.80 -23.41
CA ALA A 93 -3.51 -0.26 -23.91
C ALA A 93 -2.75 0.58 -22.86
N LEU A 94 -3.38 0.91 -21.71
CA LEU A 94 -2.71 1.61 -20.61
C LEU A 94 -1.76 0.63 -19.93
N ASP A 95 -0.49 0.99 -19.89
CA ASP A 95 0.55 0.22 -19.21
C ASP A 95 1.37 1.17 -18.34
N LEU A 96 1.26 0.99 -17.02
CA LEU A 96 1.97 1.76 -16.00
C LEU A 96 3.36 1.18 -15.68
N TYR A 97 3.71 0.03 -16.27
CA TYR A 97 5.00 -0.64 -16.13
C TYR A 97 5.56 -1.12 -17.50
N PRO A 98 5.66 -0.22 -18.50
CA PRO A 98 5.95 -0.63 -19.87
C PRO A 98 7.40 -1.09 -20.02
N PRO A 99 7.68 -2.10 -20.88
CA PRO A 99 9.00 -2.76 -20.99
C PRO A 99 10.20 -1.80 -21.12
N HIS A 100 10.04 -0.71 -21.87
CA HIS A 100 11.11 0.25 -22.13
C HIS A 100 11.44 1.16 -20.93
N LEU A 101 10.60 1.22 -19.90
CA LEU A 101 10.82 1.99 -18.67
C LEU A 101 11.07 1.13 -17.43
N GLN A 102 10.93 -0.20 -17.50
CA GLN A 102 10.97 -1.07 -16.31
C GLN A 102 12.24 -0.91 -15.47
N ALA A 103 13.40 -0.80 -16.11
CA ALA A 103 14.66 -0.60 -15.39
C ALA A 103 14.67 0.71 -14.58
N GLN A 104 14.23 1.80 -15.21
CA GLN A 104 14.14 3.11 -14.56
C GLN A 104 13.06 3.11 -13.47
N ILE A 105 11.89 2.51 -13.72
CA ILE A 105 10.80 2.40 -12.74
C ILE A 105 11.26 1.60 -11.51
N ASN A 106 11.98 0.49 -11.71
CA ASN A 106 12.49 -0.31 -10.60
C ASN A 106 13.50 0.48 -9.75
N GLU A 107 14.44 1.18 -10.40
CA GLU A 107 15.39 2.05 -9.70
C GLU A 107 14.66 3.15 -8.92
N VAL A 108 13.68 3.80 -9.54
CA VAL A 108 12.87 4.85 -8.90
C VAL A 108 12.08 4.32 -7.72
N ASN A 109 11.42 3.18 -7.88
CA ASN A 109 10.64 2.56 -6.83
C ASN A 109 11.48 2.16 -5.61
N GLU A 110 12.74 1.76 -5.80
CA GLU A 110 13.63 1.36 -4.72
C GLU A 110 13.92 2.54 -3.79
N TRP A 111 14.42 3.67 -4.32
CA TRP A 111 14.74 4.81 -3.48
C TRP A 111 13.49 5.57 -2.99
N ILE A 112 12.38 5.56 -3.74
CA ILE A 112 11.10 6.10 -3.25
C ILE A 112 10.58 5.25 -2.09
N TYR A 113 10.65 3.93 -2.18
CA TYR A 113 10.21 3.08 -1.08
C TYR A 113 11.07 3.30 0.16
N ASP A 114 12.39 3.21 0.03
CA ASP A 114 13.29 3.27 1.19
C ASP A 114 13.39 4.65 1.82
N GLY A 115 13.44 5.70 0.98
CA GLY A 115 13.61 7.09 1.39
C GLY A 115 12.30 7.80 1.72
N ILE A 116 11.18 7.47 1.04
CA ILE A 116 9.92 8.21 1.18
C ILE A 116 8.83 7.33 1.79
N ASN A 117 8.36 6.30 1.10
CA ASN A 117 7.19 5.53 1.54
C ASN A 117 7.40 4.88 2.91
N ASN A 118 8.54 4.22 3.11
CA ASN A 118 8.95 3.66 4.40
C ASN A 118 9.72 4.69 5.24
N GLY A 119 10.33 5.70 4.60
CA GLY A 119 11.09 6.76 5.27
C GLY A 119 10.27 7.54 6.29
N VAL A 120 9.04 7.94 5.93
CA VAL A 120 8.13 8.62 6.88
C VAL A 120 7.80 7.77 8.10
N TYR A 121 7.65 6.45 7.94
CA TYR A 121 7.44 5.53 9.07
C TYR A 121 8.72 5.36 9.91
N LYS A 122 9.90 5.30 9.29
CA LYS A 122 11.19 5.29 10.01
C LYS A 122 11.34 6.53 10.88
N CYS A 123 10.96 7.71 10.37
CA CYS A 123 10.91 8.96 11.14
C CYS A 123 9.90 8.85 12.30
N GLY A 124 8.64 8.53 11.99
CA GLY A 124 7.55 8.54 12.97
C GLY A 124 7.68 7.50 14.08
N PHE A 125 8.35 6.37 13.82
CA PHE A 125 8.55 5.30 14.81
C PHE A 125 9.93 5.28 15.46
N ALA A 126 10.82 6.22 15.12
CA ALA A 126 12.12 6.33 15.77
C ALA A 126 11.94 6.65 17.27
N LYS A 127 12.56 5.82 18.13
CA LYS A 127 12.51 5.98 19.59
C LYS A 127 13.68 6.80 20.16
N LYS A 128 14.58 7.27 19.30
CA LYS A 128 15.82 7.98 19.66
C LYS A 128 16.10 9.05 18.62
N GLN A 129 16.73 10.15 19.06
CA GLN A 129 17.04 11.30 18.23
C GLN A 129 17.94 10.97 17.03
N GLY A 130 19.05 10.26 17.24
CA GLY A 130 19.99 9.93 16.15
C GLY A 130 19.35 9.18 14.97
N PRO A 131 18.64 8.05 15.22
CA PRO A 131 17.89 7.36 14.15
C PRO A 131 16.80 8.21 13.49
N TYR A 132 16.15 9.10 14.24
CA TYR A 132 15.19 10.06 13.68
C TYR A 132 15.89 11.03 12.72
N GLU A 133 17.00 11.64 13.13
CA GLU A 133 17.74 12.61 12.31
C GLU A 133 18.28 11.96 11.02
N GLU A 134 18.78 10.73 11.11
CA GLU A 134 19.22 9.95 9.95
C GLU A 134 18.06 9.65 8.99
N ALA A 135 16.92 9.19 9.51
CA ALA A 135 15.74 8.91 8.70
C ALA A 135 15.18 10.18 8.04
N ALA A 136 15.10 11.28 8.80
CA ALA A 136 14.61 12.56 8.31
C ALA A 136 15.54 13.11 7.22
N LYS A 137 16.85 13.04 7.41
CA LYS A 137 17.82 13.44 6.38
C LYS A 137 17.61 12.65 5.08
N ASN A 138 17.54 11.32 5.17
CA ASN A 138 17.33 10.46 4.00
C ASN A 138 16.00 10.75 3.29
N LEU A 139 14.94 11.05 4.05
CA LEU A 139 13.63 11.44 3.52
C LEU A 139 13.71 12.73 2.71
N TYR A 140 14.32 13.79 3.27
CA TYR A 140 14.41 15.07 2.58
C TYR A 140 15.36 15.01 1.37
N GLU A 141 16.45 14.25 1.43
CA GLU A 141 17.32 14.01 0.26
C GLU A 141 16.55 13.30 -0.87
N ALA A 142 15.69 12.33 -0.55
CA ALA A 142 14.85 11.67 -1.54
C ALA A 142 13.76 12.60 -2.11
N LEU A 143 13.16 13.47 -1.29
CA LEU A 143 12.20 14.48 -1.75
C LEU A 143 12.85 15.54 -2.65
N GLU A 144 14.07 15.97 -2.33
CA GLU A 144 14.86 16.88 -3.18
C GLU A 144 15.16 16.23 -4.54
N LYS A 145 15.53 14.94 -4.55
CA LYS A 145 15.68 14.18 -5.81
C LYS A 145 14.39 14.13 -6.62
N CYS A 146 13.22 13.95 -5.99
CA CYS A 146 11.93 14.05 -6.67
C CYS A 146 11.75 15.43 -7.31
N GLU A 147 12.00 16.51 -6.57
CA GLU A 147 11.87 17.89 -7.05
C GLU A 147 12.80 18.17 -8.23
N GLU A 148 14.06 17.71 -8.18
CA GLU A 148 15.02 17.88 -9.28
C GLU A 148 14.58 17.20 -10.58
N ILE A 149 13.89 16.06 -10.48
CA ILE A 149 13.33 15.33 -11.62
C ILE A 149 12.05 16.03 -12.10
N LEU A 150 11.10 16.25 -11.20
CA LEU A 150 9.77 16.79 -11.52
C LEU A 150 9.81 18.27 -11.94
N GLY A 151 10.86 19.00 -11.58
CA GLY A 151 11.13 20.34 -12.09
C GLY A 151 11.55 20.37 -13.57
N LYS A 152 11.94 19.23 -14.15
CA LYS A 152 12.42 19.11 -15.55
C LYS A 152 11.45 18.34 -16.45
N GLN A 153 10.61 17.48 -15.87
CA GLN A 153 9.69 16.61 -16.59
C GLN A 153 8.44 16.35 -15.75
N ARG A 154 7.33 15.98 -16.40
CA ARG A 154 6.04 15.89 -15.71
C ARG A 154 5.93 14.70 -14.74
N TYR A 155 6.64 13.61 -14.98
CA TYR A 155 6.56 12.35 -14.22
C TYR A 155 7.96 11.83 -13.91
N LEU A 156 8.11 10.92 -12.95
CA LEU A 156 9.41 10.45 -12.46
C LEU A 156 10.24 9.70 -13.51
N CYS A 157 9.57 8.94 -14.38
CA CYS A 157 10.22 8.08 -15.38
C CYS A 157 10.07 8.59 -16.82
N GLY A 158 9.73 9.87 -17.01
CA GLY A 158 9.67 10.53 -18.31
C GLY A 158 8.44 11.42 -18.47
N ASN A 159 7.82 11.34 -19.65
CA ASN A 159 6.67 12.18 -20.02
C ASN A 159 5.31 11.47 -19.86
N THR A 160 5.31 10.22 -19.42
CA THR A 160 4.11 9.41 -19.17
C THR A 160 4.07 8.97 -17.72
N VAL A 161 2.86 8.89 -17.16
CA VAL A 161 2.65 8.35 -15.81
C VAL A 161 3.00 6.86 -15.77
N SER A 162 3.56 6.43 -14.65
CA SER A 162 3.96 5.06 -14.36
C SER A 162 3.56 4.66 -12.93
N GLU A 163 3.75 3.39 -12.57
CA GLU A 163 3.52 2.92 -11.20
C GLU A 163 4.39 3.67 -10.16
N ALA A 164 5.56 4.20 -10.55
CA ALA A 164 6.42 4.97 -9.68
C ALA A 164 5.75 6.27 -9.19
N ASP A 165 5.04 6.96 -10.09
CA ASP A 165 4.32 8.20 -9.77
C ASP A 165 3.17 7.92 -8.81
N ILE A 166 2.47 6.80 -9.00
CA ILE A 166 1.37 6.36 -8.12
C ILE A 166 1.91 6.03 -6.73
N ARG A 167 3.02 5.29 -6.66
CA ARG A 167 3.68 4.90 -5.39
C ARG A 167 4.21 6.12 -4.63
N LEU A 168 4.70 7.14 -5.32
CA LEU A 168 5.06 8.42 -4.69
C LEU A 168 3.81 9.15 -4.17
N PHE A 169 2.79 9.28 -5.02
CA PHE A 169 1.60 10.07 -4.76
C PHE A 169 0.88 9.66 -3.48
N VAL A 170 0.76 8.36 -3.20
CA VAL A 170 0.04 7.87 -2.01
C VAL A 170 0.67 8.29 -0.69
N THR A 171 1.98 8.58 -0.67
CA THR A 171 2.66 9.19 0.48
C THR A 171 2.51 10.71 0.45
N LEU A 172 2.73 11.36 -0.69
CA LEU A 172 2.67 12.83 -0.77
C LEU A 172 1.30 13.40 -0.40
N ILE A 173 0.22 12.75 -0.84
CA ILE A 173 -1.15 13.20 -0.53
C ILE A 173 -1.49 13.15 0.97
N ARG A 174 -0.66 12.50 1.78
CA ARG A 174 -0.80 12.40 3.24
C ARG A 174 0.26 13.18 4.00
N PHE A 175 1.24 13.76 3.29
CA PHE A 175 2.47 14.26 3.91
C PHE A 175 2.24 15.51 4.77
N ASP A 176 1.39 16.44 4.33
CA ASP A 176 1.12 17.69 5.06
C ASP A 176 0.06 17.53 6.16
N GLU A 177 -0.88 16.60 5.97
CA GLU A 177 -2.04 16.42 6.85
C GLU A 177 -1.75 15.52 8.07
N VAL A 178 -0.65 14.75 8.06
CA VAL A 178 -0.29 13.75 9.08
C VAL A 178 1.15 13.92 9.54
#